data_AF-A0A935YK84-F1
#
_entry.id   AF-A0A935YK84-F1
#
_cell.length_a   1.000
_cell.length_b   1.000
_cell.length_c   1.000
_cell.angle_alpha   90.00
_cell.angle_beta   90.00
_cell.angle_gamma   90.00
#
_symmetry.space_group_name_H-M   'P 1'
#
loop_
_entity.id
_entity.type
_entity.pdbx_description
1 polymer ?
#
loop_
_entity_poly.entity_id
_entity_poly.type
_entity_poly.pdbx_seq_one_letter_code
_entity_poly.pdbx_strand_id
1 'polypeptide(L)'
;MRYCARPPLSQERPGRLNEQTLVYSLRRPIADGRTELLLTPLELLDLLAQMVTPPRLHKHRYCGVLAPNAALREAVTASAGPAGATLQLLEQARASMGLPPAKPAEPEAPSPLTNLRRAAARCWALLLVRIYECLPLRCPKCGEPMRI
;
A
#
# COMPACT_ATOMS: atom_id res chain seq x y z
N MET A 1 -1.78 16.62 -9.06
CA MET A 1 -0.93 16.02 -8.00
C MET A 1 0.01 17.08 -7.40
N ARG A 2 -0.49 18.04 -6.60
CA ARG A 2 0.38 19.04 -5.93
C ARG A 2 0.76 18.67 -4.50
N TYR A 3 0.02 17.77 -3.86
CA TYR A 3 0.21 17.42 -2.45
C TYR A 3 1.19 16.25 -2.22
N CYS A 4 1.24 15.27 -3.12
CA CYS A 4 2.08 14.07 -2.93
C CYS A 4 3.59 14.31 -3.08
N ALA A 5 4.00 15.46 -3.65
CA ALA A 5 5.40 15.82 -3.85
C ALA A 5 5.90 16.89 -2.86
N ARG A 6 5.10 17.26 -1.84
CA ARG A 6 5.52 18.27 -0.89
C ARG A 6 6.57 17.67 0.06
N PRO A 7 7.80 18.21 0.11
CA PRO A 7 8.80 17.72 1.04
C PRO A 7 8.36 17.98 2.49
N PRO A 8 8.80 17.14 3.46
CA PRO A 8 8.45 17.30 4.88
C PRO A 8 9.00 18.61 5.48
N LEU A 9 10.01 19.20 4.84
CA LEU A 9 10.66 20.46 5.21
C LEU A 9 10.68 21.40 4.01
N SER A 10 10.75 22.71 4.27
CA SER A 10 10.95 23.69 3.20
C SER A 10 12.41 23.68 2.75
N GLN A 11 12.65 23.49 1.45
CA GLN A 11 14.01 23.44 0.89
C GLN A 11 14.70 24.82 0.84
N GLU A 12 13.97 25.91 1.04
CA GLU A 12 14.49 27.27 1.02
C GLU A 12 15.07 27.72 2.39
N ARG A 13 14.80 26.95 3.46
CA ARG A 13 15.16 27.28 4.85
C ARG A 13 16.47 26.70 5.38
N PRO A 14 16.98 25.53 4.92
CA PRO A 14 18.27 25.06 5.36
C PRO A 14 19.39 25.87 4.68
N GLY A 15 20.31 26.35 5.50
CA GLY A 15 21.58 26.95 5.09
C GLY A 15 22.75 26.21 5.74
N ARG A 16 23.95 26.44 5.21
CA ARG A 16 25.20 25.94 5.79
C ARG A 16 25.98 27.14 6.30
N LEU A 17 26.29 27.16 7.59
CA LEU A 17 27.16 28.18 8.16
C LEU A 17 28.61 27.78 7.89
N ASN A 18 29.01 26.61 8.39
CA ASN A 18 30.35 26.03 8.27
C ASN A 18 30.27 24.53 7.96
N GLU A 19 31.41 23.83 7.88
CA GLU A 19 31.39 22.39 7.60
C GLU A 19 30.64 21.55 8.63
N GLN A 20 30.72 21.96 9.89
CA GLN A 20 30.17 21.24 11.04
C GLN A 20 28.82 21.80 11.50
N THR A 21 28.34 22.91 10.92
CA THR A 21 27.17 23.65 11.42
C THR A 21 26.24 24.04 10.30
N LEU A 22 25.01 23.54 10.39
CA LEU A 22 23.88 23.86 9.55
C LEU A 22 22.94 24.80 10.29
N VAL A 23 22.31 25.70 9.55
CA VAL A 23 21.32 26.66 10.06
C VAL A 23 19.98 26.30 9.44
N TYR A 24 18.92 26.23 10.23
CA TYR A 24 17.56 26.10 9.71
C TYR A 24 16.69 27.24 10.21
N SER A 25 16.24 28.10 9.30
CA SER A 25 15.39 29.25 9.62
C SER A 25 13.95 28.79 9.88
N LEU A 26 13.43 29.09 11.07
CA LEU A 26 12.07 28.77 11.48
C LEU A 26 11.09 29.88 11.06
N ARG A 27 9.88 29.48 10.68
CA ARG A 27 8.81 30.45 10.37
C ARG A 27 8.31 31.19 11.62
N ARG A 28 8.40 30.54 12.78
CA ARG A 28 7.94 31.05 14.07
C ARG A 28 9.08 30.92 15.08
N PRO A 29 9.25 31.90 15.98
CA PRO A 29 10.25 31.81 17.02
C PRO A 29 9.95 30.65 17.97
N ILE A 30 11.01 30.09 18.54
CA ILE A 30 10.93 29.13 19.66
C ILE A 30 10.53 29.91 20.93
N ALA A 31 10.19 29.21 22.02
CA ALA A 31 9.92 29.81 23.33
C ALA A 31 10.99 30.85 23.76
N ASP A 32 12.25 30.61 23.39
CA ASP A 32 13.39 31.50 23.66
C ASP A 32 13.48 32.73 22.72
N GLY A 33 12.52 32.93 21.81
CA GLY A 33 12.54 34.01 20.83
C GLY A 33 13.43 33.78 19.60
N ARG A 34 14.29 32.77 19.62
CA ARG A 34 15.18 32.41 18.51
C ARG A 34 14.40 31.91 17.30
N THR A 35 14.79 32.37 16.11
CA THR A 35 14.21 31.96 14.82
C THR A 35 15.11 31.02 14.02
N GLU A 36 16.28 30.66 14.55
CA GLU A 36 17.25 29.81 13.85
C GLU A 36 17.61 28.60 14.70
N LEU A 37 17.64 27.43 14.08
CA LEU A 37 18.17 26.19 14.66
C LEU A 37 19.57 25.96 14.11
N LEU A 38 20.55 25.86 15.01
CA LEU A 38 21.90 25.42 14.70
C LEU A 38 21.99 23.93 14.96
N LEU A 39 22.36 23.17 13.93
CA LEU A 39 22.42 21.71 13.97
C LEU A 39 23.74 21.24 13.37
N THR A 40 24.32 20.17 13.91
CA THR A 40 25.34 19.44 13.18
C THR A 40 24.71 18.64 12.02
N PRO A 41 25.50 18.25 11.00
CA PRO A 41 25.00 17.39 9.93
C PRO A 41 24.36 16.08 10.43
N LEU A 42 24.91 15.50 11.50
CA LEU A 42 24.38 14.27 12.09
C LEU A 42 23.09 14.51 12.87
N GLU A 43 23.00 15.60 13.65
CA GLU A 43 21.75 15.96 14.34
C GLU A 43 20.61 16.22 13.37
N LEU A 44 20.89 16.85 12.23
CA LEU A 44 19.89 17.03 11.18
C LEU A 44 19.41 15.67 10.64
N LEU A 45 20.33 14.74 10.36
CA LEU A 45 19.99 13.40 9.89
C LEU A 45 19.16 12.62 10.92
N ASP A 46 19.50 12.72 12.21
CA ASP A 46 18.75 12.06 13.27
C ASP A 46 17.31 12.60 13.40
N LEU A 47 17.14 13.93 13.31
CA LEU A 47 15.82 14.55 13.29
C LEU A 47 15.01 14.16 12.03
N LEU A 48 15.67 14.06 10.87
CA LEU A 48 15.05 13.58 9.64
C LEU A 48 14.61 12.11 9.77
N ALA A 49 15.44 11.26 10.36
CA ALA A 49 15.14 9.85 10.57
C ALA A 49 13.93 9.66 11.49
N GLN A 50 13.76 10.51 12.51
CA GLN A 50 12.59 10.48 13.41
C GLN A 50 11.26 10.75 12.70
N MET A 51 11.26 11.49 11.58
CA MET A 51 10.04 11.69 10.78
C MET A 51 9.63 10.44 9.99
N VAL A 52 10.57 9.52 9.74
CA VAL A 52 10.27 8.26 9.06
C VAL A 52 9.60 7.34 10.06
N THR A 53 8.31 7.08 9.86
CA THR A 53 7.56 6.12 10.68
C THR A 53 8.28 4.77 10.73
N PRO A 54 8.45 4.16 11.92
CA PRO A 54 9.14 2.89 12.06
C PRO A 54 8.46 1.78 11.24
N PRO A 55 9.22 0.79 10.78
CA PRO A 55 8.68 -0.30 9.98
C PRO A 55 7.61 -1.08 10.75
N ARG A 56 6.64 -1.64 10.02
CA ARG A 56 5.57 -2.50 10.53
C ARG A 56 4.51 -1.79 11.41
N LEU A 57 4.49 -0.46 11.45
CA LEU A 57 3.37 0.28 12.04
C LEU A 57 2.24 0.46 11.02
N HIS A 58 0.99 0.20 11.43
CA HIS A 58 -0.18 0.46 10.60
C HIS A 58 -0.39 1.96 10.37
N LYS A 59 0.04 2.47 9.20
CA LYS A 59 -0.12 3.89 8.81
C LYS A 59 -1.58 4.30 8.58
N HIS A 60 -2.41 3.35 8.16
CA HIS A 60 -3.83 3.55 7.93
C HIS A 60 -4.62 2.79 8.99
N ARG A 61 -5.38 3.52 9.80
CA ARG A 61 -6.38 2.95 10.70
C ARG A 61 -7.74 3.26 10.13
N TYR A 62 -8.47 2.21 9.74
CA TYR A 62 -9.86 2.35 9.35
C TYR A 62 -10.74 2.43 10.60
N CYS A 63 -11.69 3.35 10.61
CA CYS A 63 -12.66 3.53 11.68
C CYS A 63 -14.07 3.16 11.21
N GLY A 64 -14.96 2.90 12.16
CA GLY A 64 -16.35 2.56 11.89
C GLY A 64 -16.48 1.27 11.08
N VAL A 65 -17.42 1.23 10.15
CA VAL A 65 -17.82 0.02 9.41
C VAL A 65 -16.69 -0.57 8.55
N LEU A 66 -15.69 0.22 8.20
CA LEU A 66 -14.52 -0.24 7.42
C LEU A 66 -13.39 -0.81 8.29
N ALA A 67 -13.46 -0.67 9.61
CA ALA A 67 -12.46 -1.22 10.52
C ALA A 67 -12.41 -2.76 10.43
N PRO A 68 -11.24 -3.40 10.66
CA PRO A 68 -11.11 -4.86 10.59
C PRO A 68 -12.02 -5.63 11.55
N ASN A 69 -12.30 -5.06 12.73
CA ASN A 69 -13.09 -5.69 13.79
C ASN A 69 -14.48 -5.03 13.98
N ALA A 70 -15.01 -4.34 12.97
CA ALA A 70 -16.34 -3.73 13.07
C ALA A 70 -17.45 -4.80 13.05
N ALA A 71 -18.46 -4.67 13.92
CA ALA A 71 -19.57 -5.62 14.00
C ALA A 71 -20.31 -5.81 12.67
N LEU A 72 -20.45 -4.75 11.87
CA LEU A 72 -21.13 -4.79 10.57
C LEU A 72 -20.20 -5.15 9.40
N ARG A 73 -18.93 -5.47 9.66
CA ARG A 73 -17.96 -5.73 8.59
C ARG A 73 -18.37 -6.91 7.72
N GLU A 74 -18.87 -7.99 8.29
CA GLU A 74 -19.29 -9.16 7.52
C GLU A 74 -20.38 -8.79 6.51
N ALA A 75 -21.45 -8.14 6.97
CA ALA A 75 -22.53 -7.66 6.12
C ALA A 75 -22.04 -6.71 5.01
N VAL A 76 -21.15 -5.77 5.34
CA VAL A 76 -20.58 -4.84 4.35
C VAL A 76 -19.64 -5.52 3.38
N THR A 77 -18.84 -6.49 3.80
CA THR A 77 -17.96 -7.24 2.89
C THR A 77 -18.73 -8.24 2.03
N ALA A 78 -19.90 -8.69 2.47
CA ALA A 78 -20.82 -9.51 1.68
C ALA A 78 -21.54 -8.66 0.62
N SER A 79 -22.04 -7.47 0.99
CA SER A 79 -22.67 -6.55 0.03
C SER A 79 -21.66 -5.92 -0.92
N ALA A 80 -20.45 -5.61 -0.43
CA ALA A 80 -19.29 -5.17 -1.21
C ALA A 80 -18.41 -6.35 -1.66
N GLY A 81 -18.98 -7.56 -1.73
CA GLY A 81 -18.32 -8.70 -2.36
C GLY A 81 -17.85 -8.32 -3.77
N PRO A 82 -16.90 -9.07 -4.37
CA PRO A 82 -16.68 -8.88 -5.80
C PRO A 82 -18.05 -9.05 -6.46
N ALA A 83 -18.53 -8.05 -7.19
CA ALA A 83 -19.71 -8.24 -8.02
C ALA A 83 -19.50 -9.54 -8.82
N GLY A 84 -20.56 -10.30 -9.15
CA GLY A 84 -20.39 -11.54 -9.92
C GLY A 84 -19.44 -11.37 -11.13
N ALA A 85 -19.44 -10.16 -11.71
CA ALA A 85 -18.46 -9.71 -12.70
C ALA A 85 -16.98 -9.89 -12.33
N THR A 86 -16.54 -9.52 -11.13
CA THR A 86 -15.13 -9.65 -10.72
C THR A 86 -14.74 -11.12 -10.53
N LEU A 87 -15.66 -11.98 -10.11
CA LEU A 87 -15.40 -13.42 -10.06
C LEU A 87 -15.23 -14.02 -11.44
N GLN A 88 -16.14 -13.67 -12.33
CA GLN A 88 -16.11 -14.13 -13.71
C GLN A 88 -14.81 -13.68 -14.39
N LEU A 89 -14.38 -12.44 -14.14
CA LEU A 89 -13.09 -11.91 -14.61
C LEU A 89 -11.92 -12.74 -14.08
N LEU A 90 -11.91 -13.08 -12.78
CA LEU A 90 -10.83 -13.88 -12.19
C LEU A 90 -10.80 -15.32 -12.72
N GLU A 91 -11.96 -15.93 -12.99
CA GLU A 91 -12.06 -17.25 -13.59
C GLU A 91 -11.56 -17.25 -15.05
N GLN A 92 -11.96 -16.26 -15.84
CA GLN A 92 -11.47 -16.06 -17.20
C GLN A 92 -9.96 -15.80 -17.24
N ALA A 93 -9.46 -14.96 -16.33
CA ALA A 93 -8.04 -14.69 -16.19
C ALA A 93 -7.25 -15.95 -15.78
N ARG A 94 -7.82 -16.78 -14.92
CA ARG A 94 -7.22 -18.06 -14.54
C ARG A 94 -7.08 -19.00 -15.73
N ALA A 95 -8.14 -19.11 -16.53
CA ALA A 95 -8.13 -19.93 -17.75
C ALA A 95 -7.14 -19.40 -18.79
N SER A 96 -7.10 -18.08 -19.03
CA SER A 96 -6.19 -17.48 -20.00
C SER A 96 -4.71 -17.57 -19.60
N MET A 97 -4.43 -17.68 -18.30
CA MET A 97 -3.09 -17.88 -17.76
C MET A 97 -2.71 -19.36 -17.55
N GLY A 98 -3.59 -20.31 -17.90
CA GLY A 98 -3.30 -21.75 -17.79
C GLY A 98 -3.10 -22.24 -16.34
N LEU A 99 -3.68 -21.54 -15.36
CA LEU A 99 -3.52 -21.88 -13.94
C LEU A 99 -4.46 -23.05 -13.55
N PRO A 100 -4.01 -24.01 -12.70
CA PRO A 100 -4.83 -25.15 -12.30
C PRO A 100 -6.11 -24.69 -11.61
N PRO A 101 -7.26 -25.38 -11.70
CA PRO A 101 -8.52 -24.95 -11.09
C PRO A 101 -8.41 -24.86 -9.55
N ALA A 102 -9.25 -24.03 -8.93
CA ALA A 102 -9.33 -24.03 -7.47
C ALA A 102 -9.93 -25.37 -7.03
N LYS A 103 -9.30 -26.04 -6.08
CA LYS A 103 -9.87 -27.25 -5.47
C LYS A 103 -11.29 -26.92 -4.98
N PRO A 104 -12.33 -27.70 -5.34
CA PRO A 104 -13.65 -27.51 -4.77
C PRO A 104 -13.56 -27.65 -3.25
N ALA A 105 -14.23 -26.74 -2.55
CA ALA A 105 -14.23 -26.70 -1.10
C ALA A 105 -15.04 -27.88 -0.55
N GLU A 106 -14.50 -28.57 0.45
CA GLU A 106 -15.26 -29.49 1.29
C GLU A 106 -16.44 -28.75 1.94
N PRO A 107 -17.57 -29.43 2.18
CA PRO A 107 -18.90 -28.81 2.41
C PRO A 107 -19.03 -27.95 3.68
N GLU A 108 -18.00 -27.83 4.52
CA GLU A 108 -18.04 -27.03 5.76
C GLU A 108 -17.24 -25.71 5.70
N ALA A 109 -16.69 -25.33 4.54
CA ALA A 109 -15.84 -24.14 4.41
C ALA A 109 -16.58 -22.91 3.84
N PRO A 110 -16.19 -21.67 4.25
CA PRO A 110 -16.86 -20.42 3.90
C PRO A 110 -16.93 -20.21 2.38
N SER A 111 -17.93 -19.41 1.96
CA SER A 111 -18.37 -19.13 0.59
C SER A 111 -17.33 -19.33 -0.53
N PRO A 112 -17.73 -19.76 -1.74
CA PRO A 112 -16.81 -20.03 -2.87
C PRO A 112 -15.85 -18.86 -3.19
N LEU A 113 -16.32 -17.63 -2.97
CA LEU A 113 -15.56 -16.39 -2.97
C LEU A 113 -14.32 -16.40 -2.08
N THR A 114 -14.45 -16.96 -0.88
CA THR A 114 -13.41 -17.02 0.15
C THR A 114 -12.28 -17.93 -0.28
N ASN A 115 -12.60 -19.05 -0.95
CA ASN A 115 -11.60 -19.98 -1.48
C ASN A 115 -10.88 -19.41 -2.69
N LEU A 116 -11.59 -18.71 -3.59
CA LEU A 116 -10.98 -17.96 -4.69
C LEU A 116 -10.07 -16.83 -4.17
N ARG A 117 -10.48 -16.09 -3.13
CA ARG A 117 -9.64 -15.09 -2.46
C ARG A 117 -8.40 -15.70 -1.82
N ARG A 118 -8.52 -16.86 -1.17
CA ARG A 118 -7.39 -17.60 -0.57
C ARG A 118 -6.44 -18.16 -1.64
N ALA A 119 -6.98 -18.64 -2.76
CA ALA A 119 -6.20 -19.11 -3.91
C ALA A 119 -5.51 -17.94 -4.64
N ALA A 120 -6.20 -16.80 -4.81
CA ALA A 120 -5.61 -15.59 -5.37
C ALA A 120 -4.54 -15.02 -4.43
N ALA A 121 -4.76 -15.00 -3.11
CA ALA A 121 -3.72 -14.65 -2.14
C ALA A 121 -2.50 -15.58 -2.21
N ARG A 122 -2.68 -16.83 -2.67
CA ARG A 122 -1.61 -17.82 -2.90
C ARG A 122 -0.99 -17.74 -4.30
N CYS A 123 -1.63 -17.10 -5.28
CA CYS A 123 -1.13 -16.91 -6.64
C CYS A 123 -1.07 -15.42 -6.95
N TRP A 124 0.11 -14.82 -6.74
CA TRP A 124 0.37 -13.39 -6.95
C TRP A 124 -0.16 -12.85 -8.29
N ALA A 125 -0.15 -13.66 -9.35
CA ALA A 125 -0.70 -13.30 -10.67
C ALA A 125 -2.20 -12.94 -10.61
N LEU A 126 -3.02 -13.67 -9.84
CA LEU A 126 -4.45 -13.36 -9.69
C LEU A 126 -4.70 -12.10 -8.84
N LEU A 127 -3.78 -11.74 -7.93
CA LEU A 127 -3.85 -10.46 -7.21
C LEU A 127 -3.63 -9.28 -8.16
N LEU A 128 -2.67 -9.42 -9.07
CA LEU A 128 -2.40 -8.40 -10.08
C LEU A 128 -3.59 -8.20 -11.02
N VAL A 129 -4.22 -9.27 -11.48
CA VAL A 129 -5.48 -9.18 -12.26
C VAL A 129 -6.56 -8.45 -11.47
N ARG A 130 -6.72 -8.77 -10.19
CA ARG A 130 -7.80 -8.19 -9.38
C ARG A 130 -7.62 -6.69 -9.12
N ILE A 131 -6.37 -6.23 -8.95
CA ILE A 131 -6.07 -4.86 -8.52
C ILE A 131 -5.76 -3.97 -9.73
N TYR A 132 -5.06 -4.50 -10.72
CA TYR A 132 -4.51 -3.76 -11.85
C TYR A 132 -5.07 -4.22 -13.20
N GLU A 133 -6.01 -5.18 -13.21
CA GLU A 133 -6.65 -5.69 -14.43
C GLU A 133 -5.64 -6.19 -15.49
N CYS A 134 -4.47 -6.64 -15.05
CA CYS A 134 -3.39 -7.10 -15.91
C CYS A 134 -3.18 -8.62 -15.80
N LEU A 135 -2.82 -9.27 -16.92
CA LEU A 135 -2.57 -10.70 -17.02
C LEU A 135 -1.06 -10.97 -17.10
N PRO A 136 -0.33 -11.00 -15.97
CA PRO A 136 1.14 -11.01 -15.96
C PRO A 136 1.75 -12.30 -16.54
N LEU A 137 0.98 -13.40 -16.59
CA LEU A 137 1.44 -14.69 -17.13
C LEU A 137 1.09 -14.89 -18.61
N ARG A 138 0.49 -13.88 -19.26
CA ARG A 138 0.22 -13.93 -20.69
C ARG A 138 1.41 -13.38 -21.45
N CYS A 139 1.94 -14.14 -22.40
CA CYS A 139 3.04 -13.68 -23.22
C CYS A 139 2.58 -12.51 -24.11
N PRO A 140 3.28 -11.36 -24.13
CA PRO A 140 2.91 -10.22 -24.96
C PRO A 140 3.14 -10.45 -26.46
N LYS A 141 3.93 -11.46 -26.85
CA LYS A 141 4.24 -11.77 -28.25
C LYS A 141 3.28 -12.75 -28.89
N CYS A 142 2.98 -13.86 -28.20
CA CYS A 142 2.13 -14.93 -28.74
C CYS A 142 0.77 -15.06 -28.04
N GLY A 143 0.55 -14.38 -26.91
CA GLY A 143 -0.73 -14.44 -26.19
C GLY A 143 -0.95 -15.72 -25.38
N GLU A 144 -0.06 -16.71 -25.48
CA GLU A 144 -0.08 -17.97 -24.74
C GLU A 144 0.38 -17.81 -23.28
N PRO A 145 -0.07 -18.70 -22.37
CA PRO A 145 0.38 -18.68 -20.98
C PRO A 145 1.85 -19.07 -20.86
N MET A 146 2.60 -18.28 -20.09
CA MET A 146 4.00 -18.57 -19.79
C MET A 146 4.11 -19.73 -18.81
N ARG A 147 5.03 -20.66 -19.08
CA ARG A 147 5.37 -21.75 -18.14
C ARG A 147 6.23 -21.17 -17.01
N ILE A 148 5.85 -21.47 -15.77
CA ILE A 148 6.59 -21.12 -14.53
C ILE A 148 7.21 -22.39 -13.97
#